data_AF-A0A085FYT7-F1
#
_entry.id   AF-A0A085FYT7-F1
#
_cell.length_a   1.000
_cell.length_b   1.000
_cell.length_c   1.000
_cell.angle_alpha   90.00
_cell.angle_beta   90.00
_cell.angle_gamma   90.00
#
_symmetry.space_group_name_H-M   'P 1'
#
loop_
_entity.id
_entity.type
_entity.pdbx_description
1 polymer ?
#
loop_
_entity_poly.entity_id
_entity_poly.type
_entity_poly.pdbx_seq_one_letter_code
_entity_poly.pdbx_strand_id
1 'polypeptide(L)'
;PVPTAALNEGNNDVQVMVTGVDASGNTAIAVEHKNVVLDTQAHNALTLDSVADDNTINRAESRMPTMISGVVSGDAQAGDHV
;
A
#
# COMPACT_ATOMS: atom_id res chain seq x y z
N PRO A 1 1.37 -16.77 -15.07
CA PRO A 1 1.46 -15.59 -14.15
C PRO A 1 2.16 -14.44 -14.87
N VAL A 2 1.73 -13.20 -14.67
CA VAL A 2 2.37 -12.00 -15.26
C VAL A 2 3.64 -11.70 -14.45
N PRO A 3 4.81 -11.46 -15.08
CA PRO A 3 6.01 -11.08 -14.34
C PRO A 3 5.81 -9.77 -13.59
N THR A 4 6.09 -9.75 -12.29
CA THR A 4 5.92 -8.55 -11.45
C THR A 4 6.84 -7.40 -11.85
N ALA A 5 8.01 -7.70 -12.44
CA ALA A 5 8.93 -6.69 -12.99
C ALA A 5 8.37 -5.94 -14.21
N ALA A 6 7.28 -6.42 -14.81
CA ALA A 6 6.62 -5.77 -15.94
C ALA A 6 5.43 -4.89 -15.52
N LEU A 7 5.08 -4.87 -14.22
CA LEU A 7 4.00 -4.05 -13.68
C LEU A 7 4.56 -2.74 -13.12
N ASN A 8 3.87 -1.65 -13.40
CA ASN A 8 4.12 -0.34 -12.81
C ASN A 8 3.18 -0.11 -11.63
N GLU A 9 3.56 0.79 -10.72
CA GLU A 9 2.67 1.23 -9.65
C GLU A 9 1.35 1.79 -10.22
N GLY A 10 0.24 1.50 -9.54
CA GLY A 10 -1.09 1.83 -10.01
C GLY A 10 -1.63 0.85 -11.06
N ASN A 11 -2.32 1.36 -12.07
CA ASN A 11 -3.13 0.54 -12.97
C ASN A 11 -2.33 -0.03 -14.15
N ASN A 12 -2.41 -1.35 -14.36
CA ASN A 12 -1.76 -2.04 -15.46
C ASN A 12 -2.77 -2.82 -16.32
N ASP A 13 -2.81 -2.54 -17.62
CA ASP A 13 -3.55 -3.35 -18.59
C ASP A 13 -2.65 -4.48 -19.12
N VAL A 14 -3.00 -5.72 -18.79
CA VAL A 14 -2.28 -6.91 -19.25
C VAL A 14 -3.04 -7.54 -20.41
N GLN A 15 -2.43 -7.52 -21.58
CA GLN A 15 -2.96 -8.16 -22.78
C GLN A 15 -2.40 -9.59 -22.94
N VAL A 16 -3.29 -10.54 -23.22
CA VAL A 16 -2.94 -11.93 -23.57
C VAL A 16 -3.44 -12.21 -24.98
N MET A 17 -2.54 -12.64 -25.86
CA MET A 17 -2.86 -13.03 -27.23
C MET A 17 -2.63 -14.53 -27.42
N VAL A 18 -3.63 -15.21 -27.97
CA VAL A 18 -3.56 -16.63 -28.35
C VAL A 18 -3.75 -16.73 -29.86
N THR A 19 -2.77 -17.33 -30.54
CA THR A 19 -2.84 -17.61 -31.98
C THR A 19 -3.02 -19.11 -32.17
N GLY A 20 -4.18 -19.52 -32.68
CA GLY A 20 -4.45 -20.88 -33.14
C GLY A 20 -4.12 -21.00 -34.63
N VAL A 21 -3.58 -22.17 -35.02
CA VAL A 21 -3.38 -22.54 -36.43
C VAL A 21 -3.99 -23.91 -36.64
N ASP A 22 -4.86 -24.07 -37.62
CA ASP A 22 -5.42 -25.38 -37.97
C ASP A 22 -4.48 -26.20 -38.88
N ALA A 23 -4.82 -27.46 -39.13
CA ALA A 23 -4.01 -28.35 -39.97
C ALA A 23 -3.95 -27.91 -41.45
N SER A 24 -4.84 -27.02 -41.88
CA SER A 24 -4.86 -26.42 -43.21
C SER A 24 -4.12 -25.08 -43.28
N GLY A 25 -3.57 -24.62 -42.15
CA GLY A 25 -2.79 -23.38 -42.06
C GLY A 25 -3.61 -22.11 -41.80
N ASN A 26 -4.91 -22.22 -41.50
CA ASN A 26 -5.72 -21.06 -41.17
C ASN A 26 -5.40 -20.56 -39.76
N THR A 27 -5.27 -19.26 -39.59
CA THR A 27 -4.94 -18.62 -38.32
C THR A 27 -6.17 -18.00 -37.67
N ALA A 28 -6.30 -18.18 -36.35
CA ALA A 28 -7.30 -17.50 -35.53
C ALA A 28 -6.60 -16.85 -34.34
N ILE A 29 -6.91 -15.59 -34.05
CA ILE A 29 -6.31 -14.84 -32.95
C ILE A 29 -7.40 -14.48 -31.94
N ALA A 30 -7.19 -14.83 -30.68
CA ALA A 30 -8.01 -14.40 -29.55
C ALA A 30 -7.17 -13.48 -28.65
N VAL A 31 -7.76 -12.35 -28.25
CA VAL A 31 -7.11 -11.35 -27.39
C VAL A 31 -7.98 -11.14 -26.15
N GLU A 32 -7.37 -11.23 -24.97
CA GLU A 32 -8.01 -11.01 -23.68
C GLU A 32 -7.24 -9.95 -22.89
N HIS A 33 -7.96 -9.12 -22.14
CA HIS A 33 -7.40 -8.04 -21.32
C HIS A 33 -7.69 -8.29 -19.84
N LYS A 34 -6.69 -8.07 -18.99
CA LYS A 34 -6.84 -8.16 -17.54
C LYS A 34 -6.21 -6.95 -16.86
N ASN A 35 -7.04 -6.24 -16.11
CA ASN A 35 -6.60 -5.11 -15.31
C ASN A 35 -5.97 -5.60 -13.99
N VAL A 36 -4.76 -5.13 -13.68
CA VAL A 36 -4.03 -5.44 -12.44
C VAL A 36 -3.59 -4.13 -11.79
N VAL A 37 -3.97 -3.93 -10.53
CA VAL A 37 -3.53 -2.78 -9.73
C VAL A 37 -2.36 -3.22 -8.85
N LEU A 38 -1.21 -2.56 -8.99
CA LEU A 38 -0.06 -2.73 -8.11
C LEU A 38 -0.04 -1.57 -7.13
N ASP A 39 -0.05 -1.88 -5.84
CA ASP A 39 0.09 -0.91 -4.75
C ASP A 39 1.27 -1.33 -3.87
N THR A 40 2.34 -0.54 -3.90
CA THR A 40 3.56 -0.77 -3.10
C THR A 40 3.89 0.40 -2.17
N GLN A 41 3.04 1.42 -2.11
CA GLN A 41 3.29 2.64 -1.35
C GLN A 41 2.51 2.66 -0.05
N ALA A 42 3.19 2.42 1.08
CA ALA A 42 2.60 2.64 2.39
C ALA A 42 2.55 4.15 2.72
N HIS A 43 1.36 4.67 2.99
CA HIS A 43 1.13 6.03 3.47
C HIS A 43 0.70 6.02 4.93
N ASN A 44 1.64 6.36 5.83
CA ASN A 44 1.41 6.39 7.27
C ASN A 44 1.40 7.83 7.78
N ALA A 45 0.48 8.15 8.68
CA ALA A 45 0.41 9.44 9.37
C ALA A 45 0.41 9.22 10.89
N LEU A 46 1.35 9.86 11.58
CA LEU A 46 1.46 9.85 13.04
C LEU A 46 1.05 11.21 13.60
N THR A 47 0.10 11.20 14.53
CA THR A 47 -0.27 12.39 15.32
C THR A 47 -0.04 12.13 16.79
N LEU A 48 0.73 13.00 17.45
CA LEU A 48 0.91 12.99 18.89
C LEU A 48 -0.15 13.88 19.53
N ASP A 49 -0.78 13.39 20.60
CA ASP A 49 -1.67 14.18 21.44
C ASP A 49 -0.84 15.10 22.36
N SER A 50 -1.49 16.11 22.94
CA SER A 50 -0.87 17.06 23.84
C SER A 50 -0.24 16.39 25.06
N VAL A 51 1.00 16.76 25.37
CA VAL A 51 1.69 16.32 26.60
C VAL A 51 1.03 16.99 27.81
N ALA A 52 0.60 16.20 28.79
CA ALA A 52 -0.03 16.71 30.02
C ALA A 52 -1.29 17.58 29.78
N ASP A 53 -2.12 17.25 28.79
CA ASP A 53 -3.37 17.94 28.40
C ASP A 53 -3.25 19.39 27.88
N ASP A 54 -2.15 20.09 28.18
CA ASP A 54 -1.94 21.51 27.81
C ASP A 54 -0.57 21.80 27.14
N ASN A 55 0.19 20.76 26.80
CA ASN A 55 1.52 20.82 26.21
C ASN A 55 2.56 21.55 27.10
N THR A 56 2.32 21.69 28.40
CA THR A 56 3.20 22.37 29.36
C THR A 56 3.42 21.52 30.61
N ILE A 57 4.66 21.05 30.82
CA ILE A 57 4.98 20.31 32.05
C ILE A 57 5.11 21.27 33.24
N ASN A 58 4.22 21.14 34.22
CA ASN A 58 4.33 21.82 35.50
C ASN A 58 5.13 21.02 36.55
N ARG A 59 5.38 21.62 37.72
CA ARG A 59 6.21 21.01 38.78
C ARG A 59 5.63 19.72 39.35
N ALA A 60 4.32 19.53 39.30
CA ALA A 60 3.66 18.31 39.76
C ALA A 60 3.77 17.21 38.68
N GLU A 61 3.56 17.55 37.41
CA GLU A 61 3.68 16.64 36.27
C GLU A 61 5.11 16.18 36.03
N SER A 62 6.11 17.03 36.25
CA SER A 62 7.54 16.66 36.14
C SER A 62 8.00 15.59 37.15
N ARG A 63 7.19 15.30 38.18
CA ARG A 63 7.52 14.36 39.25
C ARG A 63 6.77 13.04 39.15
N MET A 64 5.88 12.89 38.17
CA MET A 64 5.13 11.65 37.90
C MET A 64 5.27 11.27 36.41
N PRO A 65 5.01 10.00 36.03
CA PRO A 65 5.04 9.61 34.62
C PRO A 65 4.00 10.40 33.83
N THR A 66 4.42 11.25 32.90
CA THR A 66 3.52 11.93 31.97
C THR A 66 3.17 10.98 30.83
N MET A 67 1.87 10.75 30.61
CA MET A 67 1.39 9.89 29.54
C MET A 67 1.41 10.70 28.23
N ILE A 68 2.20 10.23 27.26
CA ILE A 68 2.20 10.74 25.89
C ILE A 68 1.35 9.76 25.10
N SER A 69 0.17 10.19 24.65
CA SER A 69 -0.66 9.42 23.72
C SER A 69 -0.51 9.96 22.31
N GLY A 70 -0.85 9.13 21.33
CA GLY A 70 -0.88 9.50 19.93
C GLY A 70 -1.58 8.40 19.15
N VAL A 71 -2.11 8.75 17.99
CA VAL A 71 -2.79 7.84 17.08
C VAL A 71 -1.96 7.69 15.82
N VAL A 72 -1.73 6.44 15.42
CA VAL A 72 -1.17 6.12 14.11
C VAL A 72 -2.34 5.82 13.17
N SER A 73 -2.30 6.38 11.98
CA SER A 73 -3.32 6.19 10.93
C SER A 73 -2.65 5.93 9.57
N GLY A 74 -3.42 5.47 8.59
CA GLY A 74 -2.90 5.08 7.28
C GLY A 74 -2.70 3.57 7.17
N ASP A 75 -1.66 3.14 6.45
CA ASP A 75 -1.34 1.72 6.23
C ASP A 75 -0.61 1.07 7.41
N ALA A 76 -0.33 1.86 8.45
CA ALA A 76 0.40 1.43 9.63
C ALA A 76 -0.34 0.32 10.39
N GLN A 77 0.31 -0.83 10.51
CA GLN A 77 -0.16 -1.94 11.35
C GLN A 77 0.77 -2.16 12.55
N ALA A 78 0.22 -2.78 13.60
CA ALA A 78 1.01 -3.17 14.77
C ALA A 78 2.15 -4.12 14.34
N GLY A 79 3.39 -3.64 14.43
CA GLY A 79 4.58 -4.38 13.99
C GLY A 79 5.31 -3.79 12.79
N ASP A 80 4.79 -2.72 12.16
CA ASP A 80 5.54 -1.98 11.15
C ASP A 80 6.82 -1.37 11.75
N HIS A 81 7.90 -1.41 10.96
CA HIS A 81 9.20 -0.89 11.36
C HIS A 81 9.16 0.63 11.44
N VAL A 82 9.61 1.17 12.58
CA VAL A 82 9.78 2.61 12.86
C VAL A 82 11.13 3.13 12.39
#